data_AF-A0A3G8YLH4-F1
#
_entry.id   AF-A0A3G8YLH4-F1
#
_cell.length_a   1.000
_cell.length_b   1.000
_cell.length_c   1.000
_cell.angle_alpha   90.00
_cell.angle_beta   90.00
_cell.angle_gamma   90.00
#
_symmetry.space_group_name_H-M   'P 1'
#
loop_
_entity.id
_entity.type
_entity.pdbx_description
1 polymer ?
#
loop_
_entity_poly.entity_id
_entity_poly.type
_entity_poly.pdbx_seq_one_letter_code
_entity_poly.pdbx_strand_id
1 'polypeptide(L)'
;MFHFQSFHMYGLIGSAVLTGMLTTGLLRHFRARSLDGQAIKIQHKAPGLPRYVFGGLTFGLGWGLAGVCPGPIFTLLGSGIWAMLIVLLFALIGTWLYGVLRNRLPH
;
A
#
# COMPACT_ATOMS: atom_id res chain seq x y z
N MET A 1 -5.47 -3.70 17.63
CA MET A 1 -5.74 -2.40 16.96
C MET A 1 -7.21 -1.98 16.99
N PHE A 2 -8.19 -2.89 16.94
CA PHE A 2 -9.64 -2.56 16.98
C PHE A 2 -10.28 -2.63 18.37
N HIS A 3 -9.54 -2.26 19.42
CA HIS A 3 -10.22 -1.77 20.63
C HIS A 3 -10.48 -0.28 20.39
N PHE A 4 -11.72 0.17 20.56
CA PHE A 4 -12.20 1.55 20.39
C PHE A 4 -11.49 2.62 21.28
N GLN A 5 -10.29 2.33 21.79
CA GLN A 5 -9.47 3.22 22.59
C GLN A 5 -8.51 4.11 21.76
N SER A 6 -8.24 3.78 20.50
CA SER A 6 -7.18 4.43 19.70
C SER A 6 -7.74 5.33 18.59
N PHE A 7 -8.49 6.39 18.94
CA PHE A 7 -8.93 7.41 17.98
C PHE A 7 -7.77 8.00 17.14
N HIS A 8 -6.56 8.02 17.70
CA HIS A 8 -5.34 8.47 17.01
C HIS A 8 -5.05 7.72 15.72
N MET A 9 -5.18 6.38 15.68
CA MET A 9 -4.83 5.60 14.48
C MET A 9 -5.83 5.87 13.34
N TYR A 10 -7.12 6.00 13.67
CA TYR A 10 -8.15 6.39 12.70
C TYR A 10 -7.95 7.81 12.20
N GLY A 11 -7.61 8.75 13.09
CA GLY A 11 -7.28 10.13 12.72
C GLY A 11 -6.04 10.21 11.82
N LEU A 12 -5.02 9.39 12.08
CA LEU A 12 -3.78 9.37 11.30
C LEU A 12 -4.01 8.79 9.90
N ILE A 13 -4.74 7.68 9.77
CA ILE A 13 -5.10 7.11 8.46
C ILE A 13 -6.02 8.08 7.70
N GLY A 14 -7.03 8.64 8.38
CA GLY A 14 -7.99 9.57 7.77
C GLY A 14 -7.33 10.86 7.27
N SER A 15 -6.45 11.48 8.08
CA SER A 15 -5.70 12.66 7.66
C SER A 15 -4.77 12.36 6.49
N ALA A 16 -4.06 11.23 6.49
CA ALA A 16 -3.22 10.83 5.37
C ALA A 16 -4.02 10.70 4.05
N VAL A 17 -5.20 10.08 4.12
CA VAL A 17 -6.10 9.96 2.95
C VAL A 17 -6.59 11.34 2.50
N LEU A 18 -7.02 12.20 3.42
CA LEU A 18 -7.49 13.55 3.10
C LEU A 18 -6.38 14.40 2.48
N THR A 19 -5.17 14.38 3.05
CA THR A 19 -4.01 15.09 2.50
C THR A 19 -3.65 14.55 1.12
N GLY A 20 -3.67 13.23 0.92
CA GLY A 20 -3.45 12.62 -0.40
C GLY A 20 -4.51 13.03 -1.43
N MET A 21 -5.78 13.05 -1.04
CA MET A 21 -6.88 13.47 -1.91
C MET A 21 -6.80 14.96 -2.25
N LEU A 22 -6.50 15.81 -1.27
CA LEU A 22 -6.37 17.24 -1.46
C LEU A 22 -5.16 17.58 -2.35
N THR A 23 -3.99 17.00 -2.06
CA THR A 23 -2.76 17.23 -2.83
C THR A 23 -2.90 16.75 -4.27
N THR A 24 -3.45 15.55 -4.51
CA THR A 24 -3.69 15.05 -5.87
C THR A 24 -4.76 15.84 -6.62
N GLY A 25 -5.82 16.29 -5.93
CA GLY A 25 -6.82 17.19 -6.47
C GLY A 25 -6.25 18.56 -6.86
N LEU A 26 -5.39 19.12 -6.01
CA LEU A 26 -4.71 20.40 -6.24
C LEU A 26 -3.72 20.31 -7.41
N LEU A 27 -2.94 19.23 -7.49
CA LEU A 27 -2.04 18.93 -8.62
C LEU A 27 -2.81 18.85 -9.94
N ARG A 28 -4.01 18.23 -9.91
CA ARG A 28 -4.88 18.13 -11.08
C ARG A 28 -5.47 19.49 -11.47
N HIS A 29 -5.88 20.30 -10.49
CA HIS A 29 -6.46 21.62 -10.72
C HIS A 29 -5.45 22.61 -11.30
N PHE A 30 -4.24 22.68 -10.74
CA PHE A 30 -3.18 23.57 -11.22
C PHE A 30 -2.42 23.05 -12.46
N ARG A 31 -2.81 21.89 -13.03
CA ARG A 31 -2.08 21.20 -14.11
C ARG A 31 -0.57 21.18 -13.84
N ALA A 32 -0.21 20.86 -12.59
CA ALA A 32 1.18 20.87 -12.16
C ALA A 32 2.00 19.96 -13.08
N ARG A 33 3.08 20.52 -13.63
CA ARG A 33 4.06 19.77 -14.40
C ARG A 33 5.04 19.15 -13.41
N SER A 34 5.48 17.93 -13.69
CA SER A 34 6.63 17.35 -13.00
C SER A 34 7.83 18.29 -13.12
N LEU A 35 8.83 18.15 -12.26
CA LEU A 35 10.10 18.87 -12.36
C LEU A 35 10.75 18.71 -13.75
N ASP A 36 10.43 17.60 -14.45
CA ASP A 36 10.83 17.29 -15.83
C ASP A 36 9.89 17.86 -16.92
N GLY A 37 8.96 18.75 -16.58
CA GLY A 37 8.04 19.40 -17.53
C GLY A 37 6.87 18.52 -18.05
N GLN A 38 6.82 17.24 -17.68
CA GLN A 38 5.75 16.31 -18.05
C GLN A 38 4.46 16.61 -17.27
N ALA A 39 3.30 16.60 -17.95
CA ALA A 39 2.02 16.73 -17.28
C ALA A 39 1.77 15.51 -16.37
N ILE A 40 1.40 15.74 -15.12
CA ILE A 40 1.07 14.67 -14.17
C ILE A 40 -0.23 13.99 -14.64
N LYS A 41 -0.09 12.94 -15.44
CA LYS A 41 -1.19 12.07 -15.87
C LYS A 41 -1.47 11.04 -14.78
N ILE A 42 -2.54 11.27 -14.03
CA ILE A 42 -3.09 10.26 -13.12
C ILE A 42 -3.63 9.10 -13.98
N GLN A 43 -2.92 7.98 -13.97
CA GLN A 43 -3.31 6.77 -14.68
C GLN A 43 -4.65 6.26 -14.14
N HIS A 44 -5.55 5.88 -15.04
CA HIS A 44 -6.82 5.30 -14.63
C HIS A 44 -6.59 3.93 -14.00
N LYS A 45 -7.38 3.63 -12.96
CA LYS A 45 -7.39 2.32 -12.32
C LYS A 45 -7.68 1.25 -13.38
N ALA A 46 -6.79 0.28 -13.52
CA ALA A 46 -7.02 -0.83 -14.45
C ALA A 46 -8.32 -1.57 -14.07
N PRO A 47 -9.17 -1.93 -15.05
CA PRO A 47 -10.36 -2.74 -14.80
C PRO A 47 -9.95 -4.14 -14.29
N GLY A 48 -10.83 -4.77 -13.51
CA GLY A 48 -10.56 -6.10 -12.91
C GLY A 48 -10.94 -6.16 -11.43
N LEU A 49 -12.24 -6.05 -11.12
CA LEU A 49 -12.80 -6.29 -9.78
C LEU A 49 -12.26 -7.57 -9.11
N PRO A 50 -12.21 -8.75 -9.77
CA PRO A 50 -11.72 -9.96 -9.12
C PRO A 50 -10.28 -9.82 -8.63
N ARG A 51 -9.41 -9.17 -9.41
CA ARG A 51 -8.01 -8.92 -9.03
C ARG A 51 -7.89 -8.11 -7.73
N TYR A 52 -8.70 -7.05 -7.58
CA TYR A 52 -8.66 -6.22 -6.38
C TYR A 52 -9.26 -6.92 -5.17
N VAL A 53 -10.30 -7.74 -5.36
CA VAL A 53 -10.94 -8.47 -4.26
C VAL A 53 -10.00 -9.57 -3.75
N PHE A 54 -9.50 -10.44 -4.62
CA PHE A 54 -8.57 -11.51 -4.22
C PHE A 54 -7.24 -10.95 -3.70
N GLY A 55 -6.70 -9.90 -4.33
CA GLY A 55 -5.49 -9.24 -3.86
C GLY A 55 -5.69 -8.56 -2.50
N GLY A 56 -6.80 -7.86 -2.31
CA GLY A 56 -7.14 -7.20 -1.04
C GLY A 56 -7.37 -8.18 0.10
N LEU A 57 -8.07 -9.29 -0.16
CA LEU A 57 -8.30 -10.36 0.82
C LEU A 57 -6.99 -11.02 1.24
N THR A 58 -6.18 -11.47 0.28
CA THR A 58 -4.90 -12.15 0.58
C THR A 58 -3.92 -11.24 1.29
N PHE A 59 -3.82 -9.97 0.87
CA PHE A 59 -2.99 -8.97 1.55
C PHE A 59 -3.50 -8.65 2.96
N GLY A 60 -4.81 -8.46 3.13
CA GLY A 60 -5.43 -8.17 4.43
C GLY A 60 -5.27 -9.32 5.42
N LEU A 61 -5.46 -10.56 4.98
CA LEU A 61 -5.23 -11.76 5.79
C LEU A 61 -3.75 -11.88 6.19
N GLY A 62 -2.83 -11.69 5.23
CA GLY A 62 -1.39 -11.70 5.50
C GLY A 62 -0.98 -10.63 6.52
N TRP A 63 -1.51 -9.41 6.38
CA TRP A 63 -1.25 -8.33 7.32
C TRP A 63 -1.82 -8.62 8.72
N GLY A 64 -3.04 -9.18 8.79
CA GLY A 64 -3.66 -9.58 10.06
C GLY A 64 -2.85 -10.66 10.79
N LEU A 65 -2.30 -11.64 10.05
CA LEU A 65 -1.48 -12.72 10.61
C LEU A 65 -0.08 -12.25 11.02
N ALA A 66 0.57 -11.42 10.19
CA ALA A 66 1.92 -10.91 10.47
C ALA A 66 1.93 -9.80 11.53
N GLY A 67 0.79 -9.12 11.76
CA GLY A 67 0.66 -8.02 12.71
C GLY A 67 1.44 -6.76 12.31
N VAL A 68 1.99 -6.72 11.10
CA VAL A 68 2.90 -5.67 10.62
C VAL A 68 2.60 -5.35 9.16
N CYS A 69 2.52 -4.06 8.82
CA CYS A 69 2.41 -3.60 7.43
C CYS A 69 3.80 -3.35 6.82
N PRO A 70 3.91 -3.24 5.49
CA PRO A 70 5.18 -2.99 4.82
C PRO A 70 5.95 -1.77 5.35
N GLY A 71 5.27 -0.71 5.81
CA GLY A 71 5.93 0.47 6.39
C GLY A 71 6.71 0.14 7.68
N PRO A 72 6.05 -0.39 8.72
CA PRO A 72 6.70 -0.80 9.96
C PRO A 72 7.77 -1.88 9.79
N ILE A 73 7.73 -2.73 8.75
CA ILE A 73 8.81 -3.71 8.51
C ILE A 73 10.16 -2.98 8.47
N PHE A 74 10.25 -1.89 7.69
CA PHE A 74 11.51 -1.15 7.54
C PHE A 74 11.90 -0.38 8.80
N THR A 75 10.94 0.20 9.52
CA THR A 75 11.24 0.95 10.75
C THR A 75 11.65 0.02 11.89
N LEU A 76 11.02 -1.15 12.04
CA LEU A 76 11.37 -2.15 13.05
C LEU A 76 12.70 -2.85 12.75
N LEU A 77 13.04 -3.00 11.47
CA LEU A 77 14.38 -3.45 11.06
C LEU A 77 15.44 -2.45 11.52
N GLY A 78 15.18 -1.15 11.29
CA GLY A 78 16.05 -0.05 11.73
C GLY A 78 16.18 0.06 13.26
N SER A 79 15.16 -0.37 14.01
CA SER A 79 15.20 -0.44 15.47
C SER A 79 15.89 -1.69 16.03
N GLY A 80 16.49 -2.53 15.18
CA GLY A 80 17.26 -3.71 15.59
C GLY A 80 16.47 -5.01 15.75
N ILE A 81 15.21 -5.07 15.28
CA ILE A 81 14.40 -6.28 15.33
C ILE A 81 14.67 -7.13 14.08
N TRP A 82 15.70 -7.97 14.15
CA TRP A 82 16.14 -8.83 13.04
C TRP A 82 15.09 -9.86 12.58
N ALA A 83 14.13 -10.22 13.43
CA ALA A 83 13.02 -11.10 13.06
C ALA A 83 12.19 -10.55 11.88
N MET A 84 12.16 -9.21 11.69
CA MET A 84 11.48 -8.59 10.56
C MET A 84 12.13 -8.90 9.20
N LEU A 85 13.40 -9.32 9.16
CA LEU A 85 14.01 -9.79 7.90
C LEU A 85 13.30 -11.01 7.34
N ILE A 86 12.84 -11.91 8.20
CA ILE A 86 12.14 -13.14 7.77
C ILE A 86 10.81 -12.73 7.12
N VAL A 87 10.06 -11.85 7.78
CA VAL A 87 8.80 -11.32 7.25
C VAL A 87 9.03 -10.58 5.93
N LEU A 88 10.07 -9.76 5.85
CA LEU A 88 10.45 -9.03 4.64
C LEU A 88 10.79 -9.99 3.48
N LEU A 89 11.58 -11.03 3.76
CA LEU A 89 11.99 -12.02 2.77
C LEU A 89 10.78 -12.76 2.20
N PHE A 90 9.88 -13.25 3.07
CA PHE A 90 8.66 -13.93 2.62
C PHE A 90 7.71 -12.97 1.89
N ALA A 91 7.62 -11.70 2.29
CA ALA A 91 6.84 -10.69 1.58
C ALA A 91 7.40 -10.42 0.17
N LEU A 92 8.73 -10.36 0.03
CA LEU A 92 9.40 -10.21 -1.27
C LEU A 92 9.18 -11.43 -2.16
N ILE A 93 9.34 -12.64 -1.61
CA ILE A 93 9.08 -13.88 -2.34
C ILE A 93 7.62 -13.95 -2.79
N GLY A 94 6.67 -13.59 -1.91
CA GLY A 94 5.24 -13.56 -2.23
C GLY A 94 4.89 -12.57 -3.34
N THR A 95 5.45 -11.36 -3.29
CA THR A 95 5.24 -10.36 -4.35
C THR A 95 5.89 -10.75 -5.67
N TRP A 96 7.07 -11.36 -5.64
CA TRP A 96 7.72 -11.91 -6.82
C TRP A 96 6.91 -13.04 -7.45
N LEU A 97 6.45 -13.99 -6.64
CA LEU A 97 5.60 -15.10 -7.10
C LEU A 97 4.29 -14.60 -7.70
N TYR A 98 3.65 -13.62 -7.07
CA TYR A 98 2.46 -12.95 -7.65
C TYR A 98 2.81 -12.25 -8.98
N GLY A 99 3.98 -11.61 -9.07
CA GLY A 99 4.48 -10.95 -10.27
C GLY A 99 4.75 -11.90 -11.44
N VAL A 100 5.15 -13.15 -11.17
CA VAL A 100 5.29 -14.21 -12.18
C VAL A 100 3.93 -14.81 -12.54
N LEU A 101 3.10 -15.07 -11.54
CA LEU A 101 1.82 -15.74 -11.74
C LEU A 101 0.74 -14.84 -12.35
N ARG A 102 0.87 -13.50 -12.23
CA ARG A 102 -0.11 -12.52 -12.74
C ARG A 102 -0.50 -12.71 -14.20
N ASN A 103 0.40 -13.24 -15.03
CA ASN A 103 0.16 -13.47 -16.46
C ASN A 103 -0.76 -14.68 -16.71
N ARG A 104 -0.94 -15.54 -15.69
CA ARG A 104 -1.76 -16.75 -15.72
C ARG A 104 -3.07 -16.63 -14.92
N LEU A 105 -3.24 -15.59 -14.11
CA LEU A 105 -4.49 -15.36 -13.37
C LEU A 105 -5.54 -14.70 -14.27
N PRO A 106 -6.81 -15.13 -14.25
CA PRO A 106 -7.88 -14.47 -14.99
C PRO A 106 -8.03 -13.03 -14.48
N HIS A 107 -7.90 -12.07 -15.40
CA HIS A 107 -7.99 -10.63 -15.11
C HIS A 107 -9.44 -10.17 -15.16
#